data_AF-A0A915C306-F1
#
_entry.id   AF-A0A915C306-F1
#
_cell.length_a   1.000
_cell.length_b   1.000
_cell.length_c   1.000
_cell.angle_alpha   90.00
_cell.angle_beta   90.00
_cell.angle_gamma   90.00
#
_symmetry.space_group_name_H-M   'P 1'
#
loop_
_entity.id
_entity.type
_entity.pdbx_description
1 polymer ?
#
loop_
_entity_poly.entity_id
_entity_poly.type
_entity_poly.pdbx_seq_one_letter_code
_entity_poly.pdbx_strand_id
1 'polypeptide(L)'
;MHKLSARLHKISQNSTGVIDQGWTCVAEQFDAQATIHSTLGSAIADDIVQPLRAIFNALHQTIIASEQPVERELKKLSVRRAEAAKIKRQLYSSSRDLEKLDQLIDKDRTDNIKLSVKKRKLLDQVTKCEHAYFKETIEAEKQRRVTDSALRKSVERLEDVEKQRLAHCQTALGRFQRKVAQLGPNLHSVGFAFLYYRLVSL
;
A
#
# COMPACT_ATOMS: atom_id res chain seq x y z
N MET A 1 4.22 -4.70 39.29
CA MET A 1 3.67 -5.25 40.56
C MET A 1 4.48 -6.42 41.10
N HIS A 2 4.95 -7.39 40.30
CA HIS A 2 5.81 -8.50 40.79
C HIS A 2 7.00 -8.08 41.69
N LYS A 3 7.76 -7.04 41.30
CA LYS A 3 8.88 -6.53 42.11
C LYS A 3 8.45 -5.99 43.48
N LEU A 4 7.22 -5.47 43.59
CA LEU A 4 6.66 -4.98 44.84
C LEU A 4 6.18 -6.15 45.70
N SER A 5 5.47 -7.13 45.12
CA SER A 5 5.09 -8.36 45.82
C SER A 5 6.32 -9.06 46.43
N ALA A 6 7.35 -9.31 45.62
CA ALA A 6 8.57 -9.99 46.08
C ALA A 6 9.27 -9.24 47.24
N ARG A 7 9.22 -7.91 47.25
CA ARG A 7 9.74 -7.10 48.36
C ARG A 7 8.87 -7.23 49.61
N LEU A 8 7.55 -7.20 49.46
CA LEU A 8 6.62 -7.36 50.58
C LEU A 8 6.74 -8.75 51.21
N HIS A 9 6.74 -9.82 50.41
CA HIS A 9 6.94 -11.19 50.90
C HIS A 9 8.22 -11.33 51.71
N LYS A 10 9.31 -10.72 51.25
CA LYS A 10 10.58 -10.77 51.97
C LYS A 10 10.54 -10.08 53.33
N ILE A 11 9.73 -9.02 53.46
CA ILE A 11 9.61 -8.25 54.70
C ILE A 11 8.62 -8.93 55.65
N SER A 12 7.54 -9.54 55.14
CA SER A 12 6.50 -10.20 55.96
C SER A 12 6.82 -11.64 56.36
N GLN A 13 7.85 -12.26 55.78
CA GLN A 13 8.22 -13.67 55.99
C GLN A 13 8.61 -14.05 57.43
N ASN A 14 9.09 -13.11 58.24
CA ASN A 14 9.65 -13.39 59.57
C ASN A 14 8.74 -12.96 60.72
N SER A 15 7.50 -12.60 60.41
CA SER A 15 6.66 -11.84 61.32
C SER A 15 5.32 -12.56 61.50
N THR A 16 4.98 -12.84 62.77
CA THR A 16 3.96 -13.82 63.18
C THR A 16 2.62 -13.20 63.58
N GLY A 17 2.50 -11.86 63.48
CA GLY A 17 1.30 -11.14 63.86
C GLY A 17 0.21 -11.14 62.78
N VAL A 18 -1.03 -10.89 63.19
CA VAL A 18 -2.19 -10.73 62.29
C VAL A 18 -1.97 -9.59 61.28
N ILE A 19 -1.25 -8.54 61.68
CA ILE A 19 -0.87 -7.42 60.81
C ILE A 19 0.08 -7.91 59.71
N ASP A 20 1.00 -8.81 60.03
CA ASP A 20 1.99 -9.34 59.10
C ASP A 20 1.36 -10.29 58.08
N GLN A 21 0.39 -11.08 58.52
CA GLN A 21 -0.47 -11.89 57.62
C GLN A 21 -1.26 -10.99 56.65
N GLY A 22 -1.73 -9.83 57.11
CA GLY A 22 -2.35 -8.81 56.26
C GLY A 22 -1.42 -8.31 55.15
N TRP A 23 -0.15 -8.07 55.45
CA TRP A 23 0.84 -7.68 54.45
C TRP A 23 1.17 -8.81 53.47
N THR A 24 1.26 -10.05 53.93
CA THR A 24 1.41 -11.21 53.05
C THR A 24 0.25 -11.33 52.06
N CYS A 25 -0.99 -11.13 52.52
CA CYS A 25 -2.17 -11.11 51.64
C CYS A 25 -2.10 -10.00 50.57
N VAL A 26 -1.67 -8.79 50.93
CA VAL A 26 -1.47 -7.69 49.96
C VAL A 26 -0.41 -8.04 48.91
N ALA A 27 0.65 -8.73 49.32
CA ALA A 27 1.69 -9.19 48.40
C ALA A 27 1.14 -10.21 47.39
N GLU A 28 0.38 -11.21 47.86
CA GLU A 28 -0.27 -12.20 46.99
C GLU A 28 -1.25 -11.53 46.01
N GLN A 29 -2.00 -10.51 46.44
CA GLN A 29 -2.85 -9.71 45.55
C GLN A 29 -2.04 -9.01 44.46
N PHE A 30 -0.90 -8.42 44.80
CA PHE A 30 -0.01 -7.79 43.83
C PHE A 30 0.55 -8.79 42.82
N ASP A 31 0.87 -10.02 43.23
CA ASP A 31 1.32 -11.06 42.30
C ASP A 31 0.21 -11.58 41.39
N ALA A 32 -0.98 -11.82 41.93
CA ALA A 32 -2.14 -12.22 41.13
C ALA A 32 -2.50 -11.13 40.10
N GLN A 33 -2.54 -9.86 40.52
CA GLN A 33 -2.80 -8.74 39.63
C GLN A 33 -1.71 -8.58 38.57
N ALA A 34 -0.43 -8.71 38.94
CA ALA A 34 0.68 -8.66 37.99
C ALA A 34 0.59 -9.77 36.94
N THR A 35 0.21 -10.98 37.36
CA THR A 35 0.02 -12.13 36.47
C THR A 35 -1.09 -11.86 35.48
N ILE A 36 -2.25 -11.35 35.92
CA ILE A 36 -3.38 -11.00 35.04
C ILE A 36 -2.95 -9.99 33.97
N HIS A 37 -2.21 -8.94 34.36
CA HIS A 37 -1.72 -7.94 33.40
C HIS A 37 -0.70 -8.54 32.42
N SER A 38 0.19 -9.42 32.90
CA SER A 38 1.16 -10.11 32.04
C SER A 38 0.45 -10.99 31.01
N THR A 39 -0.52 -11.81 31.45
CA THR A 39 -1.33 -12.67 30.58
C THR A 39 -2.12 -11.86 29.56
N LEU A 40 -2.73 -10.73 29.96
CA LEU A 40 -3.40 -9.83 29.03
C LEU A 40 -2.43 -9.26 27.99
N GLY A 41 -1.23 -8.84 28.43
CA GLY A 41 -0.18 -8.35 27.55
C GLY A 41 0.23 -9.37 26.49
N SER A 42 0.50 -10.61 26.90
CA SER A 42 0.81 -11.71 25.98
C SER A 42 -0.35 -12.01 25.03
N ALA A 43 -1.58 -12.07 25.54
CA ALA A 43 -2.75 -12.32 24.70
C ALA A 43 -2.97 -11.22 23.65
N ILE A 44 -2.71 -9.94 23.99
CA ILE A 44 -2.76 -8.85 23.01
C ILE A 44 -1.65 -9.00 21.97
N ALA A 45 -0.43 -9.33 22.40
CA ALA A 45 0.69 -9.52 21.48
C ALA A 45 0.40 -10.64 20.47
N ASP A 46 -0.06 -11.80 20.96
CA ASP A 46 -0.22 -13.01 20.16
C ASP A 46 -1.52 -12.99 19.33
N ASP A 47 -2.65 -12.53 19.89
CA ASP A 47 -3.95 -12.61 19.20
C ASP A 47 -4.23 -11.41 18.28
N ILE A 48 -3.47 -10.31 18.44
CA ILE A 48 -3.75 -9.03 17.79
C ILE A 48 -2.50 -8.51 17.06
N VAL A 49 -1.40 -8.27 17.77
CA VAL A 49 -0.22 -7.62 17.19
C VAL A 49 0.44 -8.49 16.12
N GLN A 50 0.68 -9.77 16.42
CA GLN A 50 1.31 -10.70 15.47
C GLN A 50 0.46 -10.92 14.20
N PRO A 51 -0.86 -11.20 14.30
CA PRO A 51 -1.72 -11.30 13.13
C PRO A 51 -1.76 -10.03 12.28
N LEU A 52 -1.87 -8.85 12.91
CA LEU A 52 -1.84 -7.58 12.17
C LEU A 52 -0.52 -7.38 11.43
N ARG A 53 0.61 -7.73 12.05
CA ARG A 53 1.93 -7.66 11.40
C ARG A 53 2.02 -8.59 10.20
N ALA A 54 1.55 -9.84 10.34
CA ALA A 54 1.56 -10.81 9.25
C ALA A 54 0.69 -10.34 8.07
N ILE A 55 -0.52 -9.86 8.35
CA ILE A 55 -1.44 -9.31 7.35
C ILE A 55 -0.83 -8.10 6.66
N PHE A 56 -0.27 -7.15 7.43
CA PHE A 56 0.36 -5.95 6.88
C PHE A 56 1.47 -6.31 5.88
N ASN A 57 2.34 -7.26 6.24
CA ASN A 57 3.41 -7.71 5.34
C ASN A 57 2.85 -8.35 4.06
N ALA A 58 1.81 -9.17 4.16
CA ALA A 58 1.17 -9.80 3.00
C ALA A 58 0.50 -8.78 2.06
N LEU A 59 -0.23 -7.81 2.63
CA LEU A 59 -0.86 -6.73 1.87
C LEU A 59 0.21 -5.85 1.19
N HIS A 60 1.32 -5.55 1.88
CA HIS A 60 2.42 -4.78 1.30
C HIS A 60 3.05 -5.46 0.08
N GLN A 61 3.28 -6.78 0.13
CA GLN A 61 3.77 -7.55 -1.02
C GLN A 61 2.78 -7.50 -2.20
N THR A 62 1.48 -7.53 -1.91
CA THR A 62 0.43 -7.43 -2.94
C THR A 62 0.43 -6.05 -3.62
N ILE A 63 0.63 -4.97 -2.85
CA ILE A 63 0.76 -3.60 -3.37
C ILE A 63 1.94 -3.52 -4.33
N ILE A 64 3.13 -3.97 -3.92
CA ILE A 64 4.33 -3.95 -4.78
C ILE A 64 4.09 -4.75 -6.07
N ALA A 65 3.49 -5.94 -5.95
CA ALA A 65 3.21 -6.79 -7.11
C ALA A 65 2.20 -6.15 -8.10
N SER A 66 1.35 -5.24 -7.63
CA SER A 66 0.37 -4.54 -8.47
C SER A 66 0.98 -3.46 -9.37
N GLU A 67 2.19 -2.98 -9.06
CA GLU A 67 2.87 -1.90 -9.78
C GLU A 67 3.57 -2.40 -11.05
N GLN A 68 4.19 -3.58 -11.02
CA GLN A 68 5.01 -4.09 -12.14
C GLN A 68 4.28 -4.17 -13.49
N PRO A 69 3.03 -4.67 -13.58
CA PRO A 69 2.31 -4.71 -14.85
C PRO A 69 2.04 -3.32 -15.42
N VAL A 70 1.74 -2.35 -14.54
CA VAL A 70 1.49 -0.96 -14.93
C VAL A 70 2.77 -0.32 -15.47
N GLU A 71 3.89 -0.48 -14.75
CA GLU A 71 5.19 0.06 -15.16
C GLU A 71 5.61 -0.48 -16.53
N ARG A 72 5.42 -1.78 -16.76
CA ARG A 72 5.70 -2.43 -18.05
C ARG A 72 4.90 -1.80 -19.19
N GLU A 73 3.59 -1.63 -19.01
CA GLU A 73 2.74 -1.07 -20.07
C GLU A 73 2.96 0.45 -20.26
N LEU A 74 3.33 1.19 -19.21
CA LEU A 74 3.74 2.59 -19.32
C LEU A 74 5.03 2.75 -20.13
N LYS A 75 6.03 1.88 -19.91
CA LYS A 75 7.28 1.88 -20.70
C LYS A 75 6.99 1.65 -22.18
N LYS A 76 6.15 0.66 -22.52
CA LYS A 76 5.73 0.41 -23.91
C LYS A 76 5.03 1.61 -24.54
N LEU A 77 4.11 2.25 -23.81
CA LEU A 77 3.41 3.44 -24.28
C LEU A 77 4.38 4.61 -24.53
N SER A 78 5.35 4.81 -23.63
CA SER A 78 6.37 5.85 -23.78
C SER A 78 7.18 5.67 -25.08
N VAL A 79 7.66 4.45 -25.35
CA VAL A 79 8.38 4.13 -26.58
C VAL A 79 7.53 4.40 -27.81
N ARG A 80 6.25 3.97 -27.81
CA ARG A 80 5.33 4.23 -28.94
C ARG A 80 5.09 5.71 -29.18
N ARG A 81 4.90 6.49 -28.13
CA ARG A 81 4.74 7.95 -28.23
C ARG A 81 6.01 8.62 -28.79
N ALA A 82 7.19 8.15 -28.39
CA ALA A 82 8.46 8.67 -28.90
C ALA A 82 8.62 8.41 -30.41
N GLU A 83 8.28 7.22 -30.89
CA GLU A 83 8.31 6.89 -32.32
C GLU A 83 7.29 7.73 -33.11
N ALA A 84 6.04 7.84 -32.64
CA ALA A 84 5.04 8.69 -33.27
C ALA A 84 5.50 10.16 -33.36
N ALA A 85 6.13 10.68 -32.30
CA ALA A 85 6.68 12.05 -32.29
C ALA A 85 7.87 12.22 -33.25
N LYS A 86 8.70 11.20 -33.41
CA LYS A 86 9.80 11.20 -34.38
C LYS A 86 9.28 11.27 -35.81
N ILE A 87 8.30 10.44 -36.18
CA ILE A 87 7.71 10.46 -37.53
C ILE A 87 6.97 11.77 -37.77
N LYS A 88 6.26 12.30 -36.77
CA LYS A 88 5.61 13.63 -36.87
C LYS A 88 6.60 14.73 -37.23
N ARG A 89 7.78 14.75 -36.58
CA ARG A 89 8.83 15.73 -36.87
C ARG A 89 9.36 15.59 -38.30
N GLN A 90 9.54 14.36 -38.76
CA GLN A 90 9.97 14.08 -40.14
C GLN A 90 8.91 14.56 -41.15
N LEU A 91 7.63 14.24 -40.92
CA LEU A 91 6.52 14.68 -41.75
C LEU A 91 6.46 16.21 -41.84
N TYR A 92 6.59 16.90 -40.70
CA TYR A 92 6.64 18.36 -40.67
C TYR A 92 7.81 18.93 -41.48
N SER A 93 9.01 18.36 -41.33
CA SER A 93 10.18 18.80 -42.10
C SER A 93 9.97 18.63 -43.61
N SER A 94 9.50 17.46 -44.05
CA SER A 94 9.26 17.18 -45.47
C SER A 94 8.15 18.05 -46.06
N SER A 95 7.09 18.33 -45.29
CA SER A 95 5.99 19.19 -45.72
C SER A 95 6.46 20.64 -45.89
N ARG A 96 7.29 21.14 -44.96
CA ARG A 96 7.89 22.47 -45.06
C ARG A 96 8.82 22.61 -46.27
N ASP A 97 9.58 21.56 -46.60
CA ASP A 97 10.45 21.60 -47.77
C ASP A 97 9.68 21.52 -49.09
N LEU A 98 8.54 20.81 -49.12
CA LEU A 98 7.60 20.83 -50.24
C LEU A 98 7.00 22.24 -50.44
N GLU A 99 6.53 22.88 -49.38
CA GLU A 99 5.97 24.25 -49.42
C GLU A 99 6.98 25.27 -49.97
N LYS A 100 8.24 25.21 -49.52
CA LYS A 100 9.31 26.05 -50.07
C LYS A 100 9.53 25.81 -51.57
N LEU A 101 9.43 24.56 -52.01
CA LEU A 101 9.59 24.23 -53.43
C LEU A 101 8.41 24.75 -54.26
N ASP A 102 7.19 24.66 -53.73
CA ASP A 102 6.01 25.24 -54.39
C ASP A 102 6.18 26.76 -54.56
N GLN A 103 6.61 27.47 -53.51
CA GLN A 103 6.92 28.91 -53.62
C GLN A 103 8.02 29.24 -54.62
N LEU A 104 8.98 28.34 -54.85
CA LEU A 104 10.02 28.51 -55.86
C LEU A 104 9.47 28.30 -57.28
N ILE A 105 8.61 27.30 -57.47
CA ILE A 105 7.93 27.05 -58.75
C ILE A 105 7.04 28.23 -59.11
N ASP A 106 6.28 28.78 -58.15
CA ASP A 106 5.40 29.93 -58.40
C ASP A 106 6.17 31.19 -58.83
N LYS A 107 7.44 31.30 -58.42
CA LYS A 107 8.36 32.39 -58.83
C LYS A 107 9.07 32.11 -60.15
N ASP A 108 9.24 30.83 -60.50
CA ASP A 108 9.86 30.39 -61.75
C ASP A 108 8.81 30.44 -62.87
N ARG A 109 8.79 31.53 -63.65
CA ARG A 109 7.85 31.73 -64.77
C ARG A 109 8.16 30.86 -66.00
N THR A 110 9.06 29.90 -65.86
CA THR A 110 9.51 28.98 -66.88
C THR A 110 9.09 27.56 -66.48
N ASP A 111 8.56 26.77 -67.43
CA ASP A 111 8.15 25.39 -67.19
C ASP A 111 9.34 24.47 -66.89
N ASN A 112 9.82 24.53 -65.65
CA ASN A 112 11.04 23.88 -65.21
C ASN A 112 10.77 22.43 -64.81
N ILE A 113 11.04 21.54 -65.76
CA ILE A 113 10.87 20.09 -65.60
C ILE A 113 11.61 19.55 -64.36
N LYS A 114 12.78 20.11 -64.02
CA LYS A 114 13.57 19.65 -62.85
C LYS A 114 12.84 19.93 -61.54
N LEU A 115 12.22 21.11 -61.40
CA LEU A 115 11.44 21.46 -60.21
C LEU A 115 10.18 20.59 -60.12
N SER A 116 9.51 20.32 -61.24
CA SER A 116 8.35 19.42 -61.30
C SER A 116 8.68 18.00 -60.83
N VAL A 117 9.82 17.44 -61.27
CA VAL A 117 10.29 16.12 -60.80
C VAL A 117 10.62 16.12 -59.31
N LYS A 118 11.24 17.19 -58.81
CA LYS A 118 11.57 17.33 -57.37
C LYS A 118 10.30 17.45 -56.52
N LYS A 119 9.29 18.18 -57.00
CA LYS A 119 7.97 18.32 -56.35
C LYS A 119 7.29 16.98 -56.22
N ARG A 120 7.23 16.20 -57.30
CA ARG A 120 6.65 14.84 -57.26
C ARG A 120 7.35 13.95 -56.22
N LYS A 121 8.68 13.96 -56.16
CA LYS A 121 9.45 13.18 -55.16
C LYS A 121 9.16 13.60 -53.71
N LEU A 122 9.10 14.90 -53.44
CA LEU A 122 8.77 15.42 -52.11
C LEU A 122 7.32 15.11 -51.71
N LEU A 123 6.38 15.21 -52.65
CA LEU A 123 4.99 14.83 -52.42
C LEU A 123 4.85 13.34 -52.09
N ASP A 124 5.53 12.46 -52.82
CA ASP A 124 5.56 11.03 -52.52
C ASP A 124 6.15 10.76 -51.13
N GLN A 125 7.20 11.49 -50.75
CA GLN A 125 7.82 11.38 -49.43
C GLN A 125 6.88 11.84 -48.32
N VAL A 126 6.24 13.01 -48.47
CA VAL A 126 5.25 13.53 -47.51
C VAL A 126 4.12 12.54 -47.34
N THR A 127 3.56 12.05 -48.44
CA THR A 127 2.47 11.06 -48.43
C THR A 127 2.88 9.80 -47.67
N LYS A 128 4.09 9.26 -47.92
CA LYS A 128 4.60 8.08 -47.18
C LYS A 128 4.78 8.36 -45.68
N CYS A 129 5.35 9.51 -45.33
CA CYS A 129 5.53 9.91 -43.93
C CYS A 129 4.19 10.13 -43.22
N GLU A 130 3.18 10.65 -43.92
CA GLU A 130 1.83 10.86 -43.38
C GLU A 130 1.15 9.53 -43.05
N HIS A 131 1.17 8.58 -43.99
CA HIS A 131 0.67 7.22 -43.75
C HIS A 131 1.38 6.54 -42.58
N ALA A 132 2.71 6.69 -42.49
CA ALA A 132 3.49 6.14 -41.38
C ALA A 132 3.11 6.79 -40.04
N TYR A 133 2.91 8.12 -40.01
CA TYR A 133 2.52 8.84 -38.81
C TYR A 133 1.12 8.43 -38.34
N PHE A 134 0.17 8.30 -39.27
CA PHE A 134 -1.18 7.82 -38.98
C PHE A 134 -1.16 6.41 -38.37
N LYS A 135 -0.40 5.50 -38.98
CA LYS A 135 -0.23 4.13 -38.47
C LYS A 135 0.35 4.11 -37.05
N GLU A 136 1.45 4.81 -36.79
CA GLU A 136 2.04 4.83 -35.44
C GLU A 136 1.14 5.53 -34.42
N THR A 137 0.34 6.53 -34.83
CA THR A 137 -0.64 7.16 -33.95
C THR A 137 -1.73 6.18 -33.54
N ILE A 138 -2.23 5.36 -34.46
CA ILE A 138 -3.18 4.28 -34.16
C ILE A 138 -2.57 3.28 -33.18
N GLU A 139 -1.35 2.82 -33.43
CA GLU A 139 -0.68 1.86 -32.56
C GLU A 139 -0.40 2.43 -31.16
N ALA A 140 -0.02 3.70 -31.07
CA ALA A 140 0.13 4.40 -29.79
C ALA A 140 -1.21 4.51 -29.03
N GLU A 141 -2.33 4.77 -29.72
CA GLU A 141 -3.65 4.80 -29.10
C GLU A 141 -4.11 3.41 -28.64
N LYS A 142 -3.86 2.36 -29.42
CA LYS A 142 -4.11 0.97 -28.99
C LYS A 142 -3.34 0.64 -27.72
N GLN A 143 -2.04 0.96 -27.70
CA GLN A 143 -1.20 0.74 -26.52
C GLN A 143 -1.67 1.57 -25.31
N ARG A 144 -2.14 2.81 -25.52
CA ARG A 144 -2.71 3.65 -24.45
C ARG A 144 -3.90 2.96 -23.78
N ARG A 145 -4.80 2.36 -24.57
CA ARG A 145 -5.96 1.63 -24.02
C ARG A 145 -5.55 0.39 -23.23
N VAL A 146 -4.52 -0.34 -23.67
CA VAL A 146 -3.96 -1.46 -22.91
C VAL A 146 -3.39 -0.98 -21.58
N THR A 147 -2.62 0.11 -21.60
CA THR A 147 -2.07 0.73 -20.39
C THR A 147 -3.18 1.21 -19.44
N ASP A 148 -4.25 1.82 -19.96
CA ASP A 148 -5.41 2.25 -19.17
C ASP A 148 -6.12 1.06 -18.51
N SER A 149 -6.31 -0.04 -19.24
CA SER A 149 -6.88 -1.26 -18.67
C SER A 149 -5.99 -1.87 -17.57
N ALA A 150 -4.67 -1.87 -17.74
CA ALA A 150 -3.73 -2.31 -16.71
C ALA A 150 -3.78 -1.43 -15.46
N LEU A 151 -3.88 -0.10 -15.63
CA LEU A 151 -4.06 0.86 -14.55
C LEU A 151 -5.35 0.61 -13.77
N ARG A 152 -6.50 0.47 -14.46
CA ARG A 152 -7.79 0.18 -13.81
C ARG A 152 -7.74 -1.09 -12.97
N LYS A 153 -7.20 -2.18 -13.52
CA LYS A 153 -7.03 -3.45 -12.80
C LYS A 153 -6.11 -3.32 -11.58
N SER A 154 -5.08 -2.48 -11.66
CA SER A 154 -4.19 -2.21 -10.53
C SER A 154 -4.92 -1.43 -9.43
N VAL A 155 -5.70 -0.39 -9.80
CA VAL A 155 -6.55 0.37 -8.88
C VAL A 155 -7.56 -0.54 -8.17
N GLU A 156 -8.29 -1.38 -8.91
CA GLU A 156 -9.25 -2.33 -8.34
C GLU A 156 -8.59 -3.25 -7.29
N ARG A 157 -7.36 -3.73 -7.56
CA ARG A 157 -6.61 -4.54 -6.58
C ARG A 157 -6.22 -3.75 -5.34
N LEU A 158 -5.81 -2.48 -5.50
CA LEU A 158 -5.47 -1.62 -4.37
C LEU A 158 -6.69 -1.29 -3.51
N GLU A 159 -7.85 -1.09 -4.13
CA GLU A 159 -9.12 -0.93 -3.41
C GLU A 159 -9.46 -2.19 -2.59
N ASP A 160 -9.28 -3.39 -3.17
CA ASP A 160 -9.53 -4.64 -2.46
C ASP A 160 -8.55 -4.87 -1.30
N VAL A 161 -7.27 -4.51 -1.49
CA VAL A 161 -6.27 -4.51 -0.41
C VAL A 161 -6.70 -3.58 0.74
N GLU A 162 -7.21 -2.39 0.43
CA GLU A 162 -7.66 -1.45 1.46
C GLU A 162 -8.91 -1.95 2.18
N LYS A 163 -9.87 -2.55 1.46
CA LYS A 163 -11.04 -3.20 2.09
C LYS A 163 -10.61 -4.30 3.06
N GLN A 164 -9.65 -5.14 2.66
CA GLN A 164 -9.10 -6.19 3.53
C GLN A 164 -8.42 -5.59 4.76
N ARG A 165 -7.59 -4.55 4.59
CA ARG A 165 -6.93 -3.85 5.70
C ARG A 165 -7.94 -3.36 6.73
N LEU A 166 -8.99 -2.69 6.28
CA LEU A 166 -10.05 -2.17 7.15
C LEU A 166 -10.78 -3.30 7.90
N ALA A 167 -11.16 -4.38 7.20
CA ALA A 167 -11.83 -5.53 7.81
C ALA A 167 -10.95 -6.20 8.90
N HIS A 168 -9.65 -6.33 8.63
CA HIS A 168 -8.70 -6.88 9.60
C HIS A 168 -8.50 -5.96 10.82
N CYS A 169 -8.40 -4.64 10.61
CA CYS A 169 -8.33 -3.67 11.70
C CYS A 169 -9.59 -3.69 12.57
N GLN A 170 -10.78 -3.77 11.97
CA GLN A 170 -12.04 -3.89 12.71
C GLN A 170 -12.07 -5.18 13.55
N THR A 171 -11.64 -6.30 12.98
CA THR A 171 -11.55 -7.58 13.69
C THR A 171 -10.58 -7.48 14.88
N ALA A 172 -9.41 -6.89 14.67
CA ALA A 172 -8.41 -6.66 15.70
C ALA A 172 -8.93 -5.77 16.84
N LEU A 173 -9.64 -4.68 16.50
CA LEU A 173 -10.29 -3.81 17.48
C LEU A 173 -11.33 -4.58 18.31
N GLY A 174 -12.17 -5.39 17.66
CA GLY A 174 -13.14 -6.22 18.35
C GLY A 174 -12.50 -7.27 19.27
N ARG A 175 -11.32 -7.81 18.92
CA ARG A 175 -10.54 -8.68 19.81
C ARG A 175 -10.00 -7.91 20.99
N PHE A 176 -9.42 -6.73 20.76
CA PHE A 176 -8.88 -5.86 21.81
C PHE A 176 -9.95 -5.51 22.83
N GLN A 177 -11.12 -5.03 22.37
CA GLN A 177 -12.25 -4.68 23.23
C GLN A 177 -12.69 -5.84 24.11
N ARG A 178 -12.79 -7.06 23.55
CA ARG A 178 -13.14 -8.27 24.34
C ARG A 178 -12.11 -8.59 25.41
N LYS A 179 -10.81 -8.51 25.08
CA LYS A 179 -9.73 -8.77 26.05
C LYS A 179 -9.72 -7.73 27.18
N VAL A 180 -9.93 -6.46 26.85
CA VAL A 180 -10.03 -5.38 27.85
C VAL A 180 -11.28 -5.52 28.72
N ALA A 181 -12.43 -5.89 28.14
CA ALA A 181 -13.66 -6.11 28.89
C ALA A 181 -13.54 -7.25 29.92
N GLN A 182 -12.70 -8.25 29.65
CA GLN A 182 -12.40 -9.35 30.57
C GLN A 182 -11.46 -8.95 31.71
N LEU A 183 -10.72 -7.84 31.60
CA LEU A 183 -9.78 -7.40 32.62
C LEU A 183 -10.49 -7.06 33.94
N GLY A 184 -11.59 -6.29 33.89
CA GLY A 184 -12.33 -5.89 35.09
C GLY A 184 -12.82 -7.09 35.93
N PRO A 185 -13.57 -8.04 35.34
CA PRO A 185 -13.98 -9.27 36.03
C PRO A 185 -12.80 -10.07 36.61
N ASN A 186 -11.69 -10.20 35.87
CA ASN A 186 -10.50 -10.92 36.34
C ASN A 186 -9.83 -10.22 37.53
N LEU A 187 -9.82 -8.88 37.55
CA LEU A 187 -9.29 -8.11 38.68
C LEU A 187 -10.22 -8.19 39.91
N HIS A 188 -11.54 -8.15 39.69
CA HIS A 188 -12.51 -8.27 40.77
C HIS A 188 -12.51 -9.65 41.43
N SER A 189 -12.33 -10.74 40.67
CA SER A 189 -12.29 -12.09 41.25
C SER A 189 -11.13 -12.27 42.25
N VAL A 190 -9.98 -11.64 41.99
CA VAL A 190 -8.85 -11.59 42.94
C VAL A 190 -9.23 -10.78 44.18
N GLY A 191 -9.90 -9.64 44.02
CA GLY A 191 -10.34 -8.81 45.16
C GLY A 191 -11.34 -9.51 46.10
N PHE A 192 -12.30 -10.25 45.56
CA PHE A 192 -13.33 -10.95 46.35
C PHE A 192 -12.83 -12.24 47.03
N ALA A 193 -11.97 -13.02 46.36
CA ALA A 193 -11.42 -14.25 46.93
C ALA A 193 -10.70 -13.99 48.27
N PHE A 194 -10.00 -12.86 48.38
CA PHE A 194 -9.28 -12.50 49.59
C PHE A 194 -10.17 -11.94 50.71
N LEU A 195 -11.24 -11.22 50.39
CA LEU A 195 -12.24 -10.78 51.38
C LEU A 195 -12.99 -11.98 52.00
N TYR A 196 -13.28 -13.01 51.19
CA TYR A 196 -13.96 -14.22 51.64
C TYR A 196 -13.08 -15.08 52.56
N TYR A 197 -11.80 -15.29 52.21
CA TYR A 197 -10.87 -16.02 53.09
C TYR A 197 -10.67 -15.33 54.46
N ARG A 198 -10.74 -14.00 54.51
CA ARG A 198 -10.62 -13.22 55.74
C ARG A 198 -11.86 -13.30 56.65
N LEU A 199 -13.05 -13.49 56.06
CA LEU A 199 -14.31 -13.66 56.80
C LEU A 199 -14.51 -15.08 57.34
N VAL A 200 -13.91 -16.09 56.71
CA VAL A 200 -14.04 -17.50 57.10
C VAL A 200 -12.93 -17.93 58.08
N SER A 201 -11.87 -17.13 58.24
CA SER A 201 -10.72 -17.43 59.11
C SER A 201 -10.73 -16.63 60.43
N LEU A 202 -11.78 -15.86 60.70
CA LEU A 202 -12.10 -15.18 61.98
C LEU A 202 -13.17 -15.98 62.72
#